data_AF-A0A382DHD0-F1
#
_entry.id   AF-A0A382DHD0-F1
#
_cell.length_a   1.000
_cell.length_b   1.000
_cell.length_c   1.000
_cell.angle_alpha   90.00
_cell.angle_beta   90.00
_cell.angle_gamma   90.00
#
_symmetry.space_group_name_H-M   'P 1'
#
loop_
_entity.id
_entity.type
_entity.pdbx_description
1 polymer ?
#
loop_
_entity_poly.entity_id
_entity_poly.type
_entity_poly.pdbx_seq_one_letter_code
_entity_poly.pdbx_strand_id
1 'polypeptide(L)' 'MYMADSPEGYDVAAVETWIKDTISDLTPPFDWLRLEGGHSNLTYKLTDANGKEAVIRRPPK' A
#
# COMPACT_ATOMS: atom_id res chain seq x y z
N MET A 1 22.01 6.16 0.76
CA MET A 1 20.64 6.50 1.19
C MET A 1 19.70 5.67 0.35
N TYR A 2 18.98 4.72 0.94
CA TYR A 2 17.99 3.93 0.21
C TYR A 2 16.73 4.80 0.10
N MET A 3 16.50 5.37 -1.09
CA MET A 3 15.16 5.85 -1.44
C MET A 3 14.31 4.59 -1.54
N ALA A 4 13.38 4.41 -0.60
CA ALA A 4 12.35 3.39 -0.77
C ALA A 4 11.61 3.74 -2.06
N ASP A 5 11.83 2.94 -3.11
CA ASP A 5 11.20 3.14 -4.41
C ASP A 5 9.68 3.14 -4.18
N SER A 6 9.00 4.17 -4.69
CA SER A 6 7.56 4.30 -4.48
C SER A 6 6.86 3.06 -5.06
N PRO A 7 5.88 2.45 -4.35
CA PRO A 7 5.23 1.23 -4.77
C PRO A 7 4.67 1.36 -6.19
N GLU A 8 5.19 0.52 -7.09
CA GLU A 8 4.89 0.57 -8.51
C GLU A 8 3.39 0.64 -8.75
N GLY A 9 2.97 1.60 -9.57
CA GLY A 9 1.59 1.72 -10.00
C GLY A 9 0.63 2.33 -8.98
N TYR A 10 1.11 2.78 -7.81
CA TYR A 10 0.32 3.51 -6.84
C TYR A 10 0.87 4.94 -6.65
N ASP A 11 -0.04 5.90 -6.53
CA ASP A 11 0.26 7.21 -5.95
C ASP A 11 0.06 7.08 -4.43
N VAL A 12 1.16 7.00 -3.68
CA VAL A 12 1.13 6.73 -2.23
C VAL A 12 0.30 7.78 -1.50
N ALA A 13 0.53 9.06 -1.77
CA ALA A 13 -0.14 10.14 -1.04
C ALA A 13 -1.66 10.13 -1.31
N ALA A 14 -2.05 9.90 -2.58
CA ALA A 14 -3.46 9.80 -2.95
C ALA A 14 -4.13 8.57 -2.30
N VAL A 15 -3.47 7.42 -2.32
CA VAL A 15 -4.00 6.19 -1.71
C VAL A 15 -4.10 6.32 -0.19
N GLU A 16 -3.09 6.86 0.48
CA GLU A 16 -3.10 7.06 1.93
C GLU A 16 -4.22 8.01 2.37
N THR A 17 -4.40 9.12 1.64
CA THR A 17 -5.52 10.04 1.89
C THR A 17 -6.86 9.34 1.72
N TRP A 18 -7.02 8.59 0.63
CA TRP A 18 -8.25 7.84 0.38
C TRP A 18 -8.52 6.78 1.47
N ILE A 19 -7.52 6.02 1.90
CA ILE A 19 -7.67 5.03 2.98
C ILE A 19 -8.07 5.74 4.28
N LYS A 20 -7.41 6.85 4.64
CA LYS A 20 -7.73 7.62 5.85
C LYS A 20 -9.19 8.12 5.85
N ASP A 21 -9.68 8.60 4.72
CA ASP A 21 -11.05 9.10 4.59
C ASP A 21 -12.10 7.98 4.54
N THR A 22 -11.75 6.79 4.05
CA THR A 22 -12.72 5.70 3.82
C THR A 22 -12.67 4.58 4.85
N ILE A 23 -11.53 4.37 5.51
CA ILE A 23 -11.29 3.28 6.44
C ILE A 23 -10.78 3.88 7.76
N SER A 24 -11.71 4.16 8.66
CA SER A 24 -11.44 4.73 9.99
C SER A 24 -10.56 3.86 10.89
N ASP A 25 -10.40 2.58 10.55
CA ASP A 25 -9.61 1.61 11.32
C ASP A 25 -8.13 1.56 10.93
N LEU A 26 -7.70 2.25 9.87
CA LEU A 26 -6.31 2.34 9.38
C LEU A 26 -5.83 3.80 9.44
N THR A 27 -4.57 4.05 9.78
CA THR A 27 -4.10 5.36 10.28
C THR A 27 -3.02 6.10 9.51
N PRO A 28 -2.57 5.75 8.30
CA PRO A 28 -1.22 6.15 7.77
C PRO A 28 -0.10 6.71 8.73
N PRO A 29 1.16 6.89 8.25
CA PRO A 29 1.71 6.39 6.99
C PRO A 29 1.76 4.85 7.01
N PHE A 30 1.70 4.24 5.83
CA PHE A 30 1.88 2.79 5.70
C PHE A 30 3.30 2.43 5.31
N ASP A 31 3.79 1.33 5.87
CA ASP A 31 4.93 0.60 5.34
C ASP A 31 4.44 -0.32 4.20
N TRP A 32 5.03 -0.17 3.01
CA TRP A 32 4.62 -0.90 1.81
C TRP A 32 5.58 -2.03 1.52
N LEU A 33 5.09 -3.26 1.59
CA LEU A 33 5.86 -4.45 1.22
C LEU A 33 5.26 -5.09 -0.02
N ARG A 34 6.03 -5.13 -1.12
CA ARG A 34 5.62 -5.86 -2.32
C ARG A 34 5.52 -7.35 -1.99
N LEU A 35 4.36 -7.95 -2.26
CA LEU A 35 4.18 -9.38 -2.15
C LEU A 35 4.46 -9.98 -3.53
N GLU A 36 5.60 -10.67 -3.65
CA GLU A 36 5.97 -11.39 -4.86
C GLU A 36 5.12 -12.65 -4.99
N GLY A 37 4.22 -12.65 -5.98
CA GLY A 37 3.39 -13.79 -6.32
C GLY A 37 3.06 -13.71 -7.80
N GLY A 38 3.35 -14.78 -8.54
CA GLY A 38 3.13 -14.85 -9.98
C GLY A 38 1.67 -14.52 -10.34
N HIS A 39 1.49 -13.98 -11.55
CA HIS A 39 0.25 -13.47 -12.16
C HIS A 39 -0.04 -11.98 -11.90
N SER A 40 -0.01 -11.22 -13.01
CA SER A 40 -0.58 -9.92 -13.41
C SER A 40 -0.97 -8.83 -12.40
N ASN A 41 -1.40 -9.14 -11.18
CA ASN A 41 -1.90 -8.17 -10.22
C ASN A 41 -0.79 -7.70 -9.28
N LEU A 42 -0.57 -6.38 -9.22
CA LEU A 42 0.32 -5.77 -8.25
C LEU A 42 -0.30 -5.91 -6.85
N THR A 43 0.40 -6.62 -5.98
CA THR A 43 -0.07 -6.91 -4.63
C THR A 43 0.95 -6.37 -3.62
N TYR A 44 0.47 -5.55 -2.70
CA TYR A 44 1.27 -4.99 -1.61
C TYR A 44 0.60 -5.26 -0.27
N LYS A 45 1.41 -5.58 0.74
CA LYS A 45 1.01 -5.52 2.14
C LYS A 45 1.26 -4.10 2.64
N LEU A 46 0.28 -3.55 3.34
CA LEU A 46 0.34 -2.29 4.03
C LEU A 46 0.41 -2.56 5.53
N THR A 47 1.38 -1.96 6.21
CA THR A 47 1.44 -1.98 7.68
C THR A 47 1.26 -0.55 8.18
N ASP A 48 0.20 -0.33 8.95
CA ASP A 48 -0.15 0.97 9.54
C ASP A 48 0.79 1.37 10.68
N ALA A 49 0.78 2.66 11.03
CA ALA A 49 1.48 3.20 12.20
C ALA A 49 1.13 2.50 13.53
N ASN A 50 -0.07 1.93 13.67
CA ASN A 50 -0.48 1.16 14.84
C ASN A 50 -0.17 -0.35 14.74
N GLY A 51 0.54 -0.78 13.70
CA GLY A 51 0.87 -2.18 13.44
C GLY A 51 -0.26 -3.02 12.84
N LYS A 52 -1.37 -2.39 12.43
CA LYS A 52 -2.44 -3.09 11.69
C LYS A 52 -1.98 -3.39 10.27
N GLU A 53 -2.35 -4.56 9.76
CA GLU A 53 -1.96 -5.01 8.43
C GLU A 53 -3.16 -5.05 7.48
N ALA A 54 -2.94 -4.62 6.24
CA ALA A 54 -3.91 -4.70 5.16
C ALA A 54 -3.22 -5.12 3.85
N VAL A 55 -4.01 -5.53 2.86
CA VAL A 55 -3.49 -5.89 1.52
C VAL A 55 -4.21 -5.06 0.47
N ILE A 56 -3.44 -4.41 -0.40
CA ILE A 56 -3.94 -3.68 -1.56
C ILE A 56 -3.55 -4.42 -2.84
N ARG A 57 -4.50 -4.54 -3.77
CA ARG A 57 -4.34 -5.25 -5.04
C ARG A 57 -4.78 -4.35 -6.19
N ARG A 58 -3.96 -4.31 -7.25
CA ARG A 58 -4.26 -3.57 -8.47
C ARG A 58 -4.10 -4.49 -9.68
N PRO A 59 -5.14 -4.67 -10.50
CA PRO A 59 -5.02 -5.40 -11.75
C PRO A 59 -4.08 -4.68 -12.72
N PRO A 60 -3.47 -5.40 -13.69
CA PRO A 60 -2.70 -4.75 -14.73
C PRO A 60 -3.61 -3.82 -15.54
N LYS A 61 -3.01 -2.81 -16.18
CA LYS A 61 -3.72 -2.04 -17.22
C LYS A 61 -3.90 -2.88 -18.47
#